data_AF-A0A2P4QG19-F1
#
_entry.id   AF-A0A2P4QG19-F1
#
_cell.length_a   1.000
_cell.length_b   1.000
_cell.length_c   1.000
_cell.angle_alpha   90.00
_cell.angle_beta   90.00
_cell.angle_gamma   90.00
#
_symmetry.space_group_name_H-M   'P 1'
#
loop_
_entity.id
_entity.type
_entity.pdbx_description
1 polymer ?
#
loop_
_entity_poly.entity_id
_entity_poly.type
_entity_poly.pdbx_seq_one_letter_code
_entity_poly.pdbx_strand_id
1 'polypeptide(L)'
;MKNLINGVDEHSDTRLIQEDTVSSLIQVKQCLLPLMNKTNLTLDRFLKDLNEIVDKNPSLASKLTLCNSNSMALQNMYKTISNRGEVTKEKIQNAVNIGTYYFIKEEKEDECILTLKYYSKSSKSESNYDINALQDLRGRALLISKPGGSYDSNGQIDNTKSIMEDFVSQFDIAQNIVNIMNKLTQLGHFGYRKYNESVKGTNRLRLISEKLKKELELWENIVDRAQENCYYLTFYPAKHILAFYDFYTKEKQPHISEICQTLVSFVNRKARLQKSQGF
;
A
#
# COMPACT_ATOMS: atom_id res chain seq x y z
N MET A 1 15.24 -22.14 -7.21
CA MET A 1 14.79 -21.79 -8.57
C MET A 1 13.62 -20.82 -8.56
N LYS A 2 12.56 -21.03 -7.76
CA LYS A 2 11.38 -20.12 -7.70
C LYS A 2 11.66 -18.66 -7.28
N ASN A 3 12.71 -18.41 -6.49
CA ASN A 3 12.97 -17.06 -5.94
C ASN A 3 13.68 -16.10 -6.92
N LEU A 4 14.35 -16.59 -7.96
CA LEU A 4 15.07 -15.76 -8.95
C LEU A 4 14.14 -15.23 -10.05
N ILE A 5 13.13 -16.00 -10.42
CA ILE A 5 12.17 -15.65 -11.47
C ILE A 5 11.15 -14.63 -10.96
N ASN A 6 10.78 -14.68 -9.68
CA ASN A 6 9.81 -13.76 -9.05
C ASN A 6 10.44 -12.47 -8.47
N GLY A 7 11.72 -12.21 -8.75
CA GLY A 7 12.45 -11.04 -8.24
C GLY A 7 12.67 -9.93 -9.27
N VAL A 8 12.24 -10.14 -10.52
CA VAL A 8 12.51 -9.24 -11.65
C VAL A 8 11.51 -8.07 -11.72
N ASP A 9 10.33 -8.18 -11.10
CA ASP A 9 9.25 -7.19 -11.26
C ASP A 9 9.21 -6.04 -10.23
N GLU A 10 10.02 -6.05 -9.15
CA GLU A 10 9.82 -5.14 -8.00
C GLU A 10 10.89 -4.02 -7.85
N HIS A 11 11.80 -3.87 -8.82
CA HIS A 11 12.96 -2.98 -8.67
C HIS A 11 13.18 -2.06 -9.89
N SER A 12 12.43 -0.96 -9.95
CA SER A 12 12.57 0.06 -11.00
C SER A 12 13.86 0.90 -10.90
N ASP A 13 14.59 0.87 -9.78
CA ASP A 13 15.70 1.83 -9.54
C ASP A 13 17.10 1.21 -9.38
N THR A 14 17.28 -0.11 -9.53
CA THR A 14 18.62 -0.72 -9.62
C THR A 14 18.82 -1.26 -11.03
N ARG A 15 19.54 -0.50 -11.88
CA ARG A 15 19.98 -0.85 -13.25
C ARG A 15 19.45 -2.21 -13.72
N LEU A 16 18.29 -2.18 -14.38
CA LEU A 16 17.59 -3.32 -14.98
C LEU A 16 18.60 -4.37 -15.47
N ILE A 17 18.77 -5.44 -14.70
CA ILE A 17 19.45 -6.63 -15.20
C ILE A 17 18.51 -7.16 -16.27
N GLN A 18 18.93 -7.11 -17.54
CA GLN A 18 18.13 -7.61 -18.65
C GLN A 18 17.77 -9.07 -18.40
N GLU A 19 16.52 -9.44 -18.69
CA GLU A 19 15.97 -10.80 -18.56
C GLU A 19 16.91 -11.87 -19.14
N ASP A 20 17.56 -11.53 -20.27
CA ASP A 20 18.58 -12.34 -20.95
C ASP A 20 19.79 -12.70 -20.06
N THR A 21 20.20 -11.81 -19.16
CA THR A 21 21.32 -12.04 -18.23
C THR A 21 20.93 -13.04 -17.13
N VAL A 22 19.70 -12.94 -16.62
CA VAL A 22 19.16 -13.88 -15.63
C VAL A 22 18.94 -15.26 -16.26
N SER A 23 18.37 -15.31 -17.46
CA SER A 23 18.20 -16.53 -18.25
C SER A 23 19.55 -17.21 -18.54
N SER A 24 20.56 -16.43 -18.92
CA SER A 24 21.92 -16.94 -19.13
C SER A 24 22.52 -17.54 -17.85
N LEU A 25 22.33 -16.90 -16.69
CA LEU A 25 22.80 -17.44 -15.41
C LEU A 25 22.13 -18.76 -15.05
N ILE A 26 20.82 -18.88 -15.31
CA ILE A 26 20.08 -20.12 -15.07
C ILE A 26 20.65 -21.26 -15.94
N GLN A 27 20.89 -20.99 -17.21
CA GLN A 27 21.41 -21.99 -18.15
C GLN A 27 22.86 -22.38 -17.84
N VAL A 28 23.72 -21.41 -17.52
CA VAL A 28 25.10 -21.67 -17.06
C VAL A 28 25.09 -22.56 -15.82
N LYS A 29 24.23 -22.26 -14.84
CA LYS A 29 24.08 -23.07 -13.63
C LYS A 29 23.58 -24.48 -13.97
N GLN A 30 22.55 -24.63 -14.81
CA GLN A 30 22.02 -25.94 -15.20
C GLN A 30 23.08 -26.82 -15.88
N CYS A 31 23.95 -26.22 -16.70
CA CYS A 31 25.01 -26.94 -17.41
C CYS A 31 26.17 -27.32 -16.48
N LEU A 32 26.63 -26.40 -15.64
CA LEU A 32 27.85 -26.59 -14.85
C LEU A 32 27.62 -27.20 -13.47
N LEU A 33 26.45 -27.02 -12.86
CA LEU A 33 26.17 -27.54 -11.51
C LEU A 33 26.29 -29.08 -11.41
N PRO A 34 25.83 -29.88 -12.38
CA PRO A 34 26.03 -31.34 -12.34
C PRO A 34 27.51 -31.73 -12.36
N LEU A 35 28.36 -30.97 -13.05
CA LEU A 35 29.80 -31.18 -13.07
C LEU A 35 30.43 -30.82 -11.72
N MET A 36 30.05 -29.67 -11.14
CA MET A 36 30.58 -29.19 -9.87
C MET A 36 30.19 -30.06 -8.66
N ASN A 37 29.05 -30.75 -8.73
CA ASN A 37 28.54 -31.59 -7.63
C ASN A 37 29.03 -33.05 -7.67
N LYS A 38 29.76 -33.46 -8.71
CA LYS A 38 30.32 -34.82 -8.79
C LYS A 38 31.48 -34.94 -7.79
N THR A 39 31.36 -35.87 -6.85
CA THR A 39 32.45 -36.26 -5.95
C THR A 39 33.33 -37.34 -6.61
N ASN A 40 34.64 -37.34 -6.34
CA ASN A 40 35.62 -38.30 -6.87
C ASN A 40 35.80 -38.29 -8.41
N LEU A 41 36.01 -37.10 -8.99
CA LEU A 41 36.38 -36.93 -10.38
C LEU A 41 37.90 -37.05 -10.58
N THR A 42 38.32 -37.96 -11.47
CA THR A 42 39.67 -37.91 -12.04
C THR A 42 39.75 -36.80 -13.08
N LEU A 43 40.95 -36.24 -13.31
CA LEU A 43 41.16 -35.16 -14.28
C LEU A 43 40.65 -35.52 -15.69
N ASP A 44 40.92 -36.74 -16.15
CA ASP A 44 40.49 -37.23 -17.47
C ASP A 44 38.97 -37.26 -17.61
N ARG A 45 38.28 -37.74 -16.58
CA ARG A 45 36.81 -37.80 -16.55
C ARG A 45 36.19 -36.41 -16.46
N PHE A 46 36.82 -35.49 -15.74
CA PHE A 46 36.39 -34.08 -15.68
C PHE A 46 36.49 -33.41 -17.05
N LEU A 47 37.61 -33.58 -17.76
CA LEU A 47 37.79 -32.98 -19.08
C LEU A 47 36.82 -33.58 -20.11
N LYS A 48 36.58 -34.89 -20.05
CA LYS A 48 35.58 -35.55 -20.91
C LYS A 48 34.17 -35.04 -20.63
N ASP A 49 33.76 -35.00 -19.36
CA ASP A 49 32.43 -34.50 -18.97
C ASP A 49 32.26 -33.01 -19.33
N LEU A 50 33.31 -32.20 -19.18
CA LEU A 50 33.29 -30.79 -19.57
C LEU A 50 33.15 -30.62 -21.09
N ASN A 51 33.90 -31.38 -21.89
CA ASN A 51 33.79 -31.35 -23.34
C ASN A 51 32.40 -31.75 -23.82
N GLU A 52 31.81 -32.82 -23.25
CA GLU A 52 30.43 -33.19 -23.58
C GLU A 52 29.41 -32.10 -23.25
N ILE A 53 29.62 -31.35 -22.17
CA ILE A 53 28.76 -30.20 -21.79
C ILE A 53 28.91 -29.06 -22.80
N VAL A 54 30.14 -28.74 -23.21
CA VAL A 54 30.43 -27.67 -24.17
C VAL A 54 29.88 -28.02 -25.56
N ASP A 55 30.05 -29.25 -26.02
CA ASP A 55 29.55 -29.72 -27.32
C ASP A 55 28.02 -29.65 -27.40
N LYS A 56 27.33 -30.01 -26.32
CA LYS A 56 25.86 -29.92 -26.22
C LYS A 56 25.36 -28.48 -26.09
N ASN A 57 26.22 -27.54 -25.68
CA ASN A 57 25.84 -26.17 -25.38
C ASN A 57 26.83 -25.18 -26.01
N PRO A 58 26.83 -25.00 -27.34
CA PRO A 58 27.83 -24.17 -28.04
C PRO A 58 27.80 -22.69 -27.59
N SER A 59 26.66 -22.21 -27.09
CA SER A 59 26.49 -20.86 -26.53
C SER A 59 26.93 -20.71 -25.06
N LEU A 60 27.43 -21.76 -24.41
CA LEU A 60 27.75 -21.73 -22.97
C LEU A 60 28.85 -20.73 -22.65
N ALA A 61 29.89 -20.65 -23.49
CA ALA A 61 31.00 -19.73 -23.29
C ALA A 61 30.54 -18.26 -23.32
N SER A 62 29.73 -17.86 -24.31
CA SER A 62 29.22 -16.50 -24.40
C SER A 62 28.27 -16.14 -23.26
N LYS A 63 27.41 -17.09 -22.83
CA LYS A 63 26.54 -16.93 -21.65
C LYS A 63 27.34 -16.78 -20.36
N LEU A 64 28.41 -17.55 -20.19
CA LEU A 64 29.31 -17.45 -19.04
C LEU A 64 30.02 -16.08 -19.01
N THR A 65 30.52 -15.60 -20.15
CA THR A 65 31.11 -14.27 -20.27
C THR A 65 30.09 -13.18 -19.91
N LEU A 66 28.85 -13.28 -20.41
CA LEU A 66 27.78 -12.34 -20.08
C LEU A 66 27.47 -12.31 -18.57
N CYS A 67 27.40 -13.49 -17.92
CA CYS A 67 27.22 -13.57 -16.48
C CYS A 67 28.41 -12.97 -15.71
N ASN A 68 29.64 -13.20 -16.18
CA ASN A 68 30.84 -12.69 -15.54
C ASN A 68 30.94 -11.16 -15.63
N SER A 69 30.64 -10.59 -16.81
CA SER A 69 30.56 -9.14 -17.03
C SER A 69 29.51 -8.46 -16.16
N ASN A 70 28.46 -9.19 -15.76
CA ASN A 70 27.39 -8.70 -14.86
C ASN A 70 27.48 -9.28 -13.45
N SER A 71 28.63 -9.84 -13.06
CA SER A 71 28.78 -10.62 -11.81
C SER A 71 28.41 -9.83 -10.55
N MET A 72 28.82 -8.55 -10.45
CA MET A 72 28.45 -7.69 -9.33
C MET A 72 26.94 -7.46 -9.24
N ALA A 73 26.28 -7.22 -10.39
CA ALA A 73 24.84 -7.01 -10.43
C ALA A 73 24.08 -8.29 -10.04
N LEU A 74 24.50 -9.45 -10.57
CA LEU A 74 23.92 -10.75 -10.22
C LEU A 74 24.13 -11.12 -8.75
N GLN A 75 25.29 -10.82 -8.17
CA GLN A 75 25.55 -11.01 -6.74
C GLN A 75 24.69 -10.09 -5.88
N ASN A 76 24.53 -8.82 -6.27
CA ASN A 76 23.66 -7.88 -5.57
C ASN A 76 22.20 -8.33 -5.65
N MET A 77 21.73 -8.76 -6.84
CA MET A 77 20.40 -9.34 -7.02
C MET A 77 20.19 -10.57 -6.13
N TYR A 78 21.16 -11.49 -6.09
CA TYR A 78 21.10 -12.65 -5.20
C TYR A 78 21.03 -12.24 -3.73
N LYS A 79 21.84 -11.28 -3.29
CA LYS A 79 21.80 -10.74 -1.91
C LYS A 79 20.44 -10.12 -1.60
N THR A 80 19.89 -9.30 -2.49
CA THR A 80 18.57 -8.69 -2.31
C THR A 80 17.46 -9.74 -2.23
N ILE A 81 17.48 -10.74 -3.10
CA ILE A 81 16.50 -11.85 -3.10
C ILE A 81 16.66 -12.71 -1.84
N SER A 82 17.90 -13.03 -1.46
CA SER A 82 18.21 -13.82 -0.25
C SER A 82 17.80 -13.09 1.02
N ASN A 83 17.88 -11.75 1.03
CA ASN A 83 17.54 -10.90 2.17
C ASN A 83 16.14 -10.29 2.07
N ARG A 84 15.30 -10.73 1.12
CA ARG A 84 13.97 -10.14 0.86
C ARG A 84 13.06 -10.17 2.10
N GLY A 85 13.19 -11.20 2.93
CA GLY A 85 12.48 -11.29 4.22
C GLY A 85 12.93 -10.21 5.19
N GLU A 86 14.24 -10.02 5.35
CA GLU A 86 14.82 -9.04 6.28
C GLU A 86 14.53 -7.59 5.87
N VAL A 87 14.59 -7.25 4.57
CA VAL A 87 14.22 -5.92 4.07
C VAL A 87 12.74 -5.63 4.36
N THR A 88 11.86 -6.63 4.23
CA THR A 88 10.43 -6.47 4.54
C THR A 88 10.22 -6.26 6.03
N LYS A 89 10.91 -7.01 6.89
CA LYS A 89 10.87 -6.83 8.35
C LYS A 89 11.32 -5.42 8.75
N GLU A 90 12.42 -4.92 8.19
CA GLU A 90 12.93 -3.56 8.48
C GLU A 90 11.91 -2.48 8.06
N LYS A 91 11.27 -2.61 6.90
CA LYS A 91 10.23 -1.67 6.45
C LYS A 91 9.06 -1.63 7.43
N ILE A 92 8.56 -2.80 7.84
CA ILE A 92 7.45 -2.90 8.80
C ILE A 92 7.86 -2.33 10.16
N GLN A 93 9.06 -2.64 10.63
CA GLN A 93 9.60 -2.10 11.87
C GLN A 93 9.64 -0.56 11.87
N ASN A 94 10.13 0.03 10.77
CA ASN A 94 10.18 1.47 10.61
C ASN A 94 8.78 2.07 10.55
N ALA A 95 7.85 1.44 9.82
CA ALA A 95 6.47 1.88 9.77
C ALA A 95 5.81 1.94 11.16
N VAL A 96 6.05 0.93 12.01
CA VAL A 96 5.50 0.88 13.38
C VAL A 96 6.15 1.91 14.31
N ASN A 97 7.47 2.00 14.30
CA ASN A 97 8.21 2.78 15.31
C ASN A 97 8.30 4.27 14.97
N ILE A 98 8.50 4.58 13.68
CA ILE A 98 8.79 5.93 13.22
C ILE A 98 7.84 6.43 12.14
N GLY A 99 6.96 5.57 11.61
CA GLY A 99 5.92 5.93 10.66
C GLY A 99 4.91 6.92 11.22
N THR A 100 4.51 7.84 10.34
CA THR A 100 3.38 8.74 10.55
C THR A 100 2.35 8.46 9.47
N TYR A 101 1.13 8.15 9.89
CA TYR A 101 -0.04 8.03 9.01
C TYR A 101 -0.60 9.41 8.71
N TYR A 102 -1.03 9.63 7.48
CA TYR A 102 -1.67 10.86 7.03
C TYR A 102 -3.01 10.51 6.42
N PHE A 103 -4.06 11.15 6.95
CA PHE A 103 -5.43 11.04 6.48
C PHE A 103 -5.80 12.37 5.82
N ILE A 104 -5.95 12.37 4.50
CA ILE A 104 -6.16 13.59 3.71
C ILE A 104 -7.44 13.43 2.91
N LYS A 105 -8.36 14.37 3.07
CA LYS A 105 -9.61 14.48 2.32
C LYS A 105 -9.74 15.89 1.82
N GLU A 106 -9.74 16.09 0.50
CA GLU A 106 -9.97 17.41 -0.10
C GLU A 106 -11.47 17.61 -0.41
N GLU A 107 -11.92 18.87 -0.44
CA GLU A 107 -13.35 19.22 -0.60
C GLU A 107 -13.97 18.69 -1.90
N LYS A 108 -13.16 18.57 -2.96
CA LYS A 108 -13.60 18.13 -4.30
C LYS A 108 -13.53 16.62 -4.50
N GLU A 109 -12.84 15.90 -3.63
CA GLU A 109 -12.68 14.46 -3.74
C GLU A 109 -13.79 13.76 -2.96
N ASP A 110 -14.17 12.55 -3.32
CA ASP A 110 -15.18 11.79 -2.57
C ASP A 110 -14.55 10.93 -1.46
N GLU A 111 -13.27 10.60 -1.58
CA GLU A 111 -12.59 9.61 -0.74
C GLU A 111 -11.46 10.23 0.10
N CYS A 112 -11.28 9.68 1.30
CA CYS A 112 -10.14 9.98 2.16
C CYS A 112 -8.92 9.15 1.73
N ILE A 113 -7.81 9.83 1.46
CA ILE A 113 -6.53 9.25 1.09
C ILE A 113 -5.74 8.89 2.37
N LEU A 114 -5.25 7.66 2.41
CA LEU A 114 -4.34 7.16 3.44
C LEU A 114 -2.93 7.01 2.89
N THR A 115 -1.97 7.67 3.54
CA THR A 115 -0.54 7.44 3.29
C THR A 115 0.22 7.26 4.59
N LEU A 116 1.33 6.52 4.54
CA LEU A 116 2.29 6.41 5.64
C LEU A 116 3.66 6.87 5.18
N LYS A 117 4.28 7.74 5.95
CA LYS A 117 5.63 8.26 5.65
C LYS A 117 6.57 8.08 6.83
N TYR A 118 7.82 7.81 6.53
CA TYR A 118 8.92 7.93 7.48
C TYR A 118 10.24 8.20 6.75
N TYR A 119 11.18 8.81 7.47
CA TYR A 119 12.55 8.94 7.02
C TYR A 119 13.40 7.79 7.56
N SER A 120 13.99 6.98 6.68
CA SER A 120 14.89 5.89 7.06
C SER A 120 16.32 6.42 7.15
N LYS A 121 16.93 6.30 8.33
CA LYS A 121 18.34 6.68 8.55
C LYS A 121 19.31 5.76 7.81
N SER A 122 18.96 4.49 7.65
CA SER A 122 19.78 3.48 6.94
C SER A 122 19.88 3.79 5.45
N SER A 123 18.75 4.11 4.81
CA SER A 123 18.70 4.47 3.38
C SER A 123 18.92 5.95 3.09
N LYS A 124 18.89 6.82 4.11
CA LYS A 124 18.90 8.29 3.98
C LYS A 124 17.84 8.81 3.00
N SER A 125 16.67 8.17 2.99
CA SER A 125 15.57 8.51 2.09
C SER A 125 14.24 8.55 2.83
N GLU A 126 13.31 9.36 2.33
CA GLU A 126 11.91 9.31 2.74
C GLU A 126 11.23 8.13 2.04
N SER A 127 10.61 7.26 2.82
CA SER A 127 9.72 6.22 2.33
C SER A 127 8.28 6.70 2.43
N ASN A 128 7.53 6.58 1.35
CA ASN A 128 6.12 6.94 1.26
C ASN A 128 5.33 5.72 0.76
N TYR A 129 4.31 5.33 1.52
CA TYR A 129 3.47 4.17 1.23
C TYR A 129 2.02 4.62 1.08
N ASP A 130 1.42 4.30 -0.06
CA ASP A 130 -0.02 4.43 -0.26
C ASP A 130 -0.77 3.24 0.35
N ILE A 131 -2.10 3.26 0.26
CA ILE A 131 -2.96 2.20 0.82
C ILE A 131 -2.68 0.81 0.22
N ASN A 132 -2.30 0.74 -1.06
CA ASN A 132 -2.02 -0.54 -1.73
C ASN A 132 -0.70 -1.14 -1.25
N ALA A 133 0.33 -0.31 -1.14
CA ALA A 133 1.63 -0.71 -0.59
C ALA A 133 1.51 -1.12 0.88
N LEU A 134 0.68 -0.42 1.66
CA LEU A 134 0.39 -0.79 3.05
C LEU A 134 -0.39 -2.11 3.15
N GLN A 135 -1.35 -2.36 2.26
CA GLN A 135 -2.08 -3.63 2.20
C GLN A 135 -1.15 -4.81 1.85
N ASP A 136 -0.21 -4.62 0.92
CA ASP A 136 0.82 -5.62 0.61
C ASP A 136 1.72 -5.89 1.83
N LEU A 137 2.23 -4.84 2.48
CA LEU A 137 3.01 -4.97 3.71
C LEU A 137 2.24 -5.69 4.81
N ARG A 138 0.93 -5.43 4.93
CA ARG A 138 0.05 -6.10 5.90
C ARG A 138 -0.07 -7.59 5.58
N GLY A 139 -0.27 -7.94 4.31
CA GLY A 139 -0.28 -9.34 3.86
C GLY A 139 1.02 -10.06 4.20
N ARG A 140 2.17 -9.41 4.00
CA ARG A 140 3.49 -9.95 4.35
C ARG A 140 3.69 -10.06 5.86
N ALA A 141 3.27 -9.07 6.64
CA ALA A 141 3.32 -9.10 8.10
C ALA A 141 2.57 -10.30 8.66
N LEU A 142 1.36 -10.59 8.15
CA LEU A 142 0.56 -11.75 8.53
C LEU A 142 1.21 -13.08 8.18
N LEU A 143 1.98 -13.16 7.09
CA LEU A 143 2.72 -14.37 6.74
C LEU A 143 3.92 -14.58 7.67
N ILE A 144 4.59 -13.49 8.05
CA ILE A 144 5.74 -13.52 8.96
C ILE A 144 5.30 -13.84 10.41
N SER A 145 4.13 -13.38 10.84
CA SER A 145 3.63 -13.60 12.21
C SER A 145 3.04 -14.99 12.46
N LYS A 146 2.94 -15.85 11.43
CA LYS A 146 2.42 -17.21 11.59
C LYS A 146 3.26 -18.03 12.57
N PRO A 147 2.62 -18.84 13.44
CA PRO A 147 3.34 -19.67 14.39
C PRO A 147 4.13 -20.77 13.66
N GLY A 148 5.45 -20.62 13.68
CA GLY A 148 6.46 -21.51 13.13
C GLY A 148 7.82 -20.90 13.43
N GLY A 149 8.33 -21.15 14.64
CA GLY A 149 9.39 -20.38 15.27
C GLY A 149 10.64 -20.18 14.39
N SER A 150 10.98 -18.92 14.15
CA SER A 150 12.35 -18.53 13.84
C SER A 150 13.01 -18.19 15.16
N TYR A 151 13.76 -19.11 15.74
CA TYR A 151 14.73 -18.73 16.75
C TYR A 151 15.81 -17.90 16.05
N ASP A 152 16.04 -16.67 16.51
CA ASP A 152 17.28 -15.98 16.17
C ASP A 152 18.44 -16.88 16.58
N SER A 153 19.51 -16.89 15.78
CA SER A 153 20.71 -17.71 16.00
C SER A 153 21.38 -17.49 17.37
N ASN A 154 20.94 -16.47 18.12
CA ASN A 154 21.44 -16.03 19.41
C ASN A 154 20.44 -16.20 20.59
N GLY A 155 19.26 -16.78 20.39
CA GLY A 155 18.31 -17.05 21.48
C GLY A 155 17.68 -15.81 22.16
N GLN A 156 17.65 -14.67 21.49
CA GLN A 156 16.89 -13.50 21.96
C GLN A 156 15.38 -13.66 21.69
N ILE A 157 14.56 -12.96 22.50
CA ILE A 157 13.11 -12.88 22.31
C ILE A 157 12.85 -12.30 20.91
N ASP A 158 12.20 -13.07 20.06
CA ASP A 158 11.79 -12.66 18.72
C ASP A 158 10.68 -11.60 18.80
N ASN A 159 11.09 -10.35 19.05
CA ASN A 159 10.20 -9.19 19.03
C ASN A 159 9.63 -8.92 17.63
N THR A 160 10.14 -9.57 16.58
CA THR A 160 9.66 -9.44 15.21
C THR A 160 8.17 -9.78 15.15
N LYS A 161 7.74 -10.85 15.82
CA LYS A 161 6.33 -11.25 15.82
C LYS A 161 5.42 -10.16 16.40
N SER A 162 5.79 -9.61 17.56
CA SER A 162 5.04 -8.51 18.20
C SER A 162 4.93 -7.30 17.28
N ILE A 163 6.02 -6.95 16.60
CA ILE A 163 6.07 -5.79 15.69
C ILE A 163 5.22 -6.03 14.44
N MET A 164 5.22 -7.25 13.90
CA MET A 164 4.34 -7.60 12.78
C MET A 164 2.86 -7.49 13.18
N GLU A 165 2.51 -7.99 14.37
CA GLU A 165 1.14 -7.90 14.91
C GLU A 165 0.74 -6.44 15.19
N ASP A 166 1.65 -5.62 15.73
CA ASP A 166 1.44 -4.19 15.94
C ASP A 166 1.20 -3.45 14.62
N PHE A 167 1.96 -3.78 13.58
CA PHE A 167 1.74 -3.20 12.25
C PHE A 167 0.36 -3.54 11.69
N VAL A 168 -0.03 -4.83 11.75
CA VAL A 168 -1.36 -5.27 11.31
C VAL A 168 -2.46 -4.52 12.06
N SER A 169 -2.32 -4.40 13.38
CA SER A 169 -3.26 -3.66 14.23
C SER A 169 -3.34 -2.18 13.85
N GLN A 170 -2.19 -1.50 13.69
CA GLN A 170 -2.15 -0.10 13.26
C GLN A 170 -2.81 0.12 11.90
N PHE A 171 -2.50 -0.74 10.92
CA PHE A 171 -3.09 -0.66 9.58
C PHE A 171 -4.60 -0.88 9.61
N ASP A 172 -5.08 -1.89 10.33
CA ASP A 172 -6.52 -2.18 10.43
C ASP A 172 -7.29 -1.02 11.06
N ILE A 173 -6.71 -0.37 12.08
CA ILE A 173 -7.28 0.84 12.68
C ILE A 173 -7.29 2.00 11.67
N ALA A 174 -6.18 2.22 10.95
CA ALA A 174 -6.06 3.28 9.95
C ALA A 174 -7.06 3.09 8.79
N GLN A 175 -7.20 1.88 8.27
CA GLN A 175 -8.19 1.55 7.25
C GLN A 175 -9.62 1.77 7.76
N ASN A 176 -9.89 1.41 9.02
CA ASN A 176 -11.20 1.68 9.62
C ASN A 176 -11.47 3.18 9.79
N ILE A 177 -10.45 3.99 10.09
CA ILE A 177 -10.58 5.47 10.09
C ILE A 177 -11.00 5.97 8.70
N VAL A 178 -10.34 5.52 7.63
CA VAL A 178 -10.71 5.88 6.24
C VAL A 178 -12.16 5.50 5.95
N ASN A 179 -12.59 4.30 6.35
CA ASN A 179 -13.96 3.85 6.14
C ASN A 179 -14.99 4.72 6.88
N ILE A 180 -14.72 5.10 8.13
CA ILE A 180 -15.60 5.98 8.91
C ILE A 180 -15.65 7.38 8.28
N MET A 181 -14.49 7.91 7.90
CA MET A 181 -14.37 9.20 7.21
C MET A 181 -15.21 9.24 5.93
N ASN A 182 -15.08 8.21 5.08
CA ASN A 182 -15.88 8.10 3.86
C ASN A 182 -17.38 8.02 4.17
N LYS A 183 -17.80 7.28 5.20
CA LYS A 183 -19.21 7.24 5.64
C LYS A 183 -19.71 8.61 6.09
N LEU A 184 -18.96 9.33 6.92
CA LEU A 184 -19.27 10.69 7.36
C LEU A 184 -19.44 11.64 6.17
N THR A 185 -18.55 11.54 5.16
CA THR A 185 -18.67 12.30 3.92
C THR A 185 -19.94 11.94 3.14
N GLN A 186 -20.27 10.66 2.96
CA GLN A 186 -21.49 10.24 2.25
C GLN A 186 -22.77 10.65 2.97
N LEU A 187 -22.75 10.67 4.31
CA LEU A 187 -23.83 11.19 5.14
C LEU A 187 -23.89 12.72 5.16
N GLY A 188 -23.05 13.40 4.38
CA GLY A 188 -23.07 14.86 4.27
C GLY A 188 -22.62 15.58 5.54
N HIS A 189 -21.70 15.02 6.33
CA HIS A 189 -21.19 15.70 7.51
C HIS A 189 -20.39 16.95 7.13
N PHE A 190 -20.79 18.12 7.65
CA PHE A 190 -20.19 19.41 7.30
C PHE A 190 -18.67 19.49 7.59
N GLY A 191 -18.26 18.98 8.75
CA GLY A 191 -16.87 19.02 9.21
C GLY A 191 -15.90 18.10 8.45
N TYR A 192 -16.40 17.15 7.66
CA TYR A 192 -15.59 16.14 6.96
C TYR A 192 -15.57 16.33 5.44
N ARG A 193 -15.97 17.53 4.98
CA ARG A 193 -15.80 17.92 3.57
C ARG A 193 -14.31 18.03 3.21
N LYS A 194 -13.53 18.63 4.12
CA LYS A 194 -12.08 18.71 4.07
C LYS A 194 -11.51 18.24 5.40
N TYR A 195 -10.49 17.40 5.36
CA TYR A 195 -9.84 16.88 6.56
C TYR A 195 -8.36 16.62 6.30
N ASN A 196 -7.53 16.95 7.28
CA ASN A 196 -6.10 16.68 7.23
C ASN A 196 -5.63 16.41 8.66
N GLU A 197 -5.28 15.15 8.93
CA GLU A 197 -4.73 14.75 10.22
C GLU A 197 -3.57 13.79 10.03
N SER A 198 -2.49 14.03 10.77
CA SER A 198 -1.30 13.17 10.77
C SER A 198 -1.11 12.54 12.15
N VAL A 199 -0.87 11.23 12.19
CA VAL A 199 -0.94 10.44 13.42
C VAL A 199 0.25 9.51 13.50
N LYS A 200 0.90 9.52 14.67
CA LYS A 200 1.99 8.60 14.99
C LYS A 200 1.64 7.73 16.19
N GLY A 201 1.86 6.43 16.04
CA GLY A 201 1.71 5.43 17.09
C GLY A 201 0.27 4.91 17.30
N THR A 202 0.18 3.67 17.77
CA THR A 202 -1.06 2.89 17.89
C THR A 202 -2.10 3.53 18.82
N ASN A 203 -1.66 4.14 19.94
CA ASN A 203 -2.60 4.74 20.90
C ASN A 203 -3.31 5.96 20.32
N ARG A 204 -2.61 6.81 19.57
CA ARG A 204 -3.20 7.98 18.93
C ARG A 204 -4.17 7.57 17.81
N LEU A 205 -3.82 6.56 17.02
CA LEU A 205 -4.73 5.96 16.04
C LEU A 205 -6.03 5.46 16.68
N ARG A 206 -5.95 4.77 17.82
CA ARG A 206 -7.14 4.32 18.57
C ARG A 206 -8.01 5.48 19.02
N LEU A 207 -7.42 6.53 19.60
CA LEU A 207 -8.16 7.71 20.07
C LEU A 207 -8.93 8.40 18.94
N ILE A 208 -8.32 8.54 17.76
CA ILE A 208 -8.97 9.14 16.58
C ILE A 208 -10.08 8.23 16.08
N SER A 209 -9.83 6.93 15.97
CA SER A 209 -10.85 5.94 15.57
C SER A 209 -12.06 5.98 16.50
N GLU A 210 -11.86 6.03 17.83
CA GLU A 210 -12.94 6.12 18.81
C GLU A 210 -13.71 7.45 18.71
N LYS A 211 -13.00 8.57 18.54
CA LYS A 211 -13.63 9.88 18.32
C LYS A 211 -14.51 9.85 17.07
N LEU A 212 -13.98 9.39 15.95
CA LEU A 212 -14.70 9.33 14.68
C LEU A 212 -15.90 8.38 14.73
N LYS A 213 -15.81 7.26 15.46
CA LYS A 213 -16.96 6.36 15.67
C LYS A 213 -18.11 7.05 16.40
N LYS A 214 -17.80 7.79 17.48
CA LYS A 214 -18.81 8.54 18.24
C LYS A 214 -19.44 9.65 17.40
N GLU A 215 -18.63 10.33 16.59
CA GLU A 215 -19.14 11.36 15.68
C GLU A 215 -20.03 10.77 14.57
N LEU A 216 -19.66 9.61 14.01
CA LEU A 216 -20.49 8.91 13.02
C LEU A 216 -21.85 8.53 13.62
N GLU A 217 -21.86 7.89 14.79
CA GLU A 217 -23.10 7.49 15.46
C GLU A 217 -23.99 8.69 15.79
N LEU A 218 -23.39 9.78 16.28
CA LEU A 218 -24.13 11.02 16.54
C LEU A 218 -24.73 11.59 15.25
N TRP A 219 -23.96 11.59 14.16
CA TRP A 219 -24.38 12.15 12.88
C TRP A 219 -25.48 11.34 12.22
N GLU A 220 -25.37 10.01 12.23
CA GLU A 220 -26.42 9.09 11.77
C GLU A 220 -27.74 9.41 12.47
N ASN A 221 -27.73 9.52 13.80
CA ASN A 221 -28.91 9.91 14.59
C ASN A 221 -29.46 11.32 14.27
N ILE A 222 -28.62 12.26 13.83
CA ILE A 222 -29.06 13.60 13.40
C ILE A 222 -29.73 13.52 12.03
N VAL A 223 -29.12 12.80 11.08
CA VAL A 223 -29.65 12.62 9.73
C VAL A 223 -30.99 11.88 9.77
N ASP A 224 -31.08 10.80 10.55
CA ASP A 224 -32.30 9.99 10.68
C ASP A 224 -33.45 10.85 11.23
N ARG A 225 -33.22 11.57 12.35
CA ARG A 225 -34.23 12.48 12.91
C ARG A 225 -34.63 13.60 11.95
N ALA A 226 -33.69 14.13 11.17
CA ALA A 226 -34.02 15.16 10.18
C ALA A 226 -34.93 14.60 9.07
N GLN A 227 -34.66 13.37 8.61
CA GLN A 227 -35.46 12.69 7.59
C GLN A 227 -36.85 12.28 8.10
N GLU A 228 -36.96 11.86 9.36
CA GLU A 228 -38.25 11.58 10.01
C GLU A 228 -39.11 12.85 10.11
N ASN A 229 -38.51 13.97 10.49
CA ASN A 229 -39.23 15.24 10.65
C ASN A 229 -39.52 15.95 9.31
N CYS A 230 -38.76 15.65 8.26
CA CYS A 230 -38.90 16.27 6.95
C CYS A 230 -38.80 15.23 5.84
N TYR A 231 -39.96 14.70 5.44
CA TYR A 231 -40.10 13.68 4.41
C TYR A 231 -39.33 14.00 3.11
N TYR A 232 -39.32 15.27 2.67
CA TYR A 232 -38.62 15.67 1.44
C TYR A 232 -37.10 15.49 1.48
N LEU A 233 -36.48 15.39 2.67
CA LEU A 233 -35.05 15.11 2.78
C LEU A 233 -34.70 13.67 2.36
N THR A 234 -35.67 12.75 2.38
CA THR A 234 -35.47 11.35 1.93
C THR A 234 -35.26 11.23 0.43
N PHE A 235 -35.63 12.24 -0.36
CA PHE A 235 -35.46 12.23 -1.82
C PHE A 235 -34.03 12.50 -2.28
N TYR A 236 -33.14 12.91 -1.37
CA TYR A 236 -31.77 13.26 -1.70
C TYR A 236 -30.80 12.43 -0.88
N PRO A 237 -29.71 11.92 -1.47
CA PRO A 237 -28.53 11.50 -0.71
C PRO A 237 -28.11 12.62 0.24
N ALA A 238 -27.78 12.28 1.49
CA ALA A 238 -27.48 13.28 2.52
C ALA A 238 -26.34 14.24 2.10
N LYS A 239 -25.34 13.75 1.34
CA LYS A 239 -24.31 14.62 0.76
C LYS A 239 -24.84 15.71 -0.19
N HIS A 240 -25.94 15.49 -0.90
CA HIS A 240 -26.52 16.51 -1.79
C HIS A 240 -27.21 17.63 -1.02
N ILE A 241 -27.59 17.39 0.24
CA ILE A 241 -28.10 18.44 1.13
C ILE A 241 -27.04 19.54 1.33
N LEU A 242 -25.75 19.18 1.26
CA LEU A 242 -24.65 20.13 1.35
C LEU A 242 -24.61 21.12 0.19
N ALA A 243 -25.06 20.74 -1.01
CA ALA A 243 -25.17 21.66 -2.13
C ALA A 243 -26.24 22.74 -1.85
N PHE A 244 -27.37 22.35 -1.25
CA PHE A 244 -28.39 23.30 -0.82
C PHE A 244 -27.88 24.24 0.27
N TYR A 245 -27.16 23.71 1.26
CA TYR A 245 -26.52 24.54 2.28
C TYR A 245 -25.59 25.57 1.63
N ASP A 246 -24.73 25.14 0.70
CA ASP A 246 -23.80 26.03 0.01
C ASP A 246 -24.52 27.06 -0.87
N PHE A 247 -25.64 26.68 -1.50
CA PHE A 247 -26.45 27.61 -2.29
C PHE A 247 -26.95 28.78 -1.45
N TYR A 248 -27.42 28.52 -0.22
CA TYR A 248 -27.95 29.57 0.65
C TYR A 248 -26.88 30.32 1.45
N THR A 249 -25.73 29.72 1.73
CA THR A 249 -24.70 30.31 2.61
C THR A 249 -23.50 30.91 1.89
N LYS A 250 -23.10 30.37 0.73
CA LYS A 250 -21.96 30.89 -0.05
C LYS A 250 -22.43 31.97 -1.04
N GLU A 251 -21.49 32.82 -1.45
CA GLU A 251 -21.70 33.77 -2.56
C GLU A 251 -22.20 33.06 -3.82
N LYS A 252 -22.83 33.79 -4.75
CA LYS A 252 -23.40 33.20 -5.97
C LYS A 252 -22.33 32.50 -6.81
N GLN A 253 -22.32 31.17 -6.76
CA GLN A 253 -21.55 30.32 -7.64
C GLN A 253 -22.50 29.67 -8.67
N PRO A 254 -22.30 29.91 -9.98
CA PRO A 254 -23.20 29.40 -11.03
C PRO A 254 -23.36 27.88 -10.97
N HIS A 255 -22.27 27.16 -10.75
CA HIS A 255 -22.24 25.70 -10.69
C HIS A 255 -23.13 25.13 -9.56
N ILE A 256 -23.09 25.72 -8.36
CA ILE A 256 -23.92 25.29 -7.22
C ILE A 256 -25.41 25.54 -7.51
N SER A 257 -25.72 26.65 -8.18
CA SER A 257 -27.09 26.97 -8.60
C SER A 257 -27.64 25.93 -9.59
N GLU A 258 -26.83 25.51 -10.56
CA GLU A 258 -27.20 24.47 -11.53
C GLU A 258 -27.42 23.11 -10.85
N ILE A 259 -26.54 22.72 -9.93
CA ILE A 259 -26.69 21.49 -9.14
C ILE A 259 -28.00 21.52 -8.36
N CYS A 260 -28.24 22.59 -7.59
CA CYS A 260 -29.43 22.69 -6.76
C CYS A 260 -30.71 22.74 -7.61
N GLN A 261 -30.69 23.45 -8.73
CA GLN A 261 -31.83 23.51 -9.65
C GLN A 261 -32.13 22.15 -10.27
N THR A 262 -31.08 21.37 -10.59
CA THR A 262 -31.21 19.99 -11.06
C THR A 262 -31.83 19.11 -9.98
N LEU A 263 -31.31 19.15 -8.75
CA LEU A 263 -31.82 18.38 -7.61
C LEU A 263 -33.30 18.68 -7.36
N VAL A 264 -33.70 19.94 -7.28
CA VAL A 264 -35.11 20.30 -7.03
C VAL A 264 -36.01 19.89 -8.21
N SER A 265 -35.51 19.94 -9.45
CA SER A 265 -36.29 19.54 -10.62
C SER A 265 -36.67 18.05 -10.63
N PHE A 266 -35.90 17.18 -9.95
CA PHE A 266 -36.25 15.77 -9.75
C PHE A 266 -37.50 15.60 -8.90
N VAL A 267 -37.68 16.45 -7.89
CA VAL A 267 -38.87 16.42 -7.02
C VAL A 267 -40.02 17.20 -7.64
N ASN A 268 -39.74 18.35 -8.26
CA ASN A 268 -40.73 19.17 -8.96
C ASN A 268 -40.10 19.91 -10.15
N ARG A 269 -40.41 19.44 -11.37
CA ARG A 269 -39.89 20.03 -12.62
C ARG A 269 -40.21 21.51 -12.82
N LYS A 270 -41.26 22.04 -12.18
CA LYS A 270 -41.66 23.45 -12.29
C LYS A 270 -41.03 24.33 -11.22
N ALA A 271 -40.40 23.75 -10.20
CA ALA A 271 -39.80 24.53 -9.12
C ALA A 271 -38.57 25.29 -9.61
N ARG A 272 -38.48 26.56 -9.20
CA ARG A 272 -37.37 27.46 -9.50
C ARG A 272 -36.76 27.89 -8.18
N LEU A 273 -35.46 27.69 -8.00
CA LEU A 273 -34.76 28.15 -6.81
C LEU A 273 -34.50 29.66 -6.92
N GLN A 274 -34.97 30.40 -5.93
CA GLN A 274 -34.64 31.81 -5.76
C GLN A 274 -33.75 31.93 -4.51
N LYS A 275 -32.62 32.64 -4.60
CA LYS A 275 -31.91 33.05 -3.39
C LYS A 275 -32.78 34.08 -2.68
N SER A 276 -33.18 33.82 -1.43
CA SER A 276 -33.82 34.82 -0.60
C SER A 276 -32.90 36.03 -0.47
N GLN A 277 -33.40 37.23 -0.80
CA GLN A 277 -32.72 38.47 -0.52
C GLN A 277 -32.74 38.72 1.00
N GLY A 278 -31.77 38.16 1.72
CA GLY A 278 -31.41 38.53 3.09
C GLY A 278 -32.42 38.22 4.20
N PHE A 279 -31.92 37.66 5.30
CA PHE A 279 -32.29 38.11 6.64
C PHE A 279 -31.03 38.77 7.23
#